data_AF-A0A1C7PAC5-F1
#
_entry.id   AF-A0A1C7PAC5-F1
#
_cell.length_a   1.000
_cell.length_b   1.000
_cell.length_c   1.000
_cell.angle_alpha   90.00
_cell.angle_beta   90.00
_cell.angle_gamma   90.00
#
_symmetry.space_group_name_H-M   'P 1'
#
loop_
_entity.id
_entity.type
_entity.pdbx_description
1 polymer ?
#
loop_
_entity_poly.entity_id
_entity_poly.type
_entity_poly.pdbx_seq_one_letter_code
_entity_poly.pdbx_strand_id
1 'polypeptide(L)'
;MMAGILLAACTVSALSAQTEQNAVPATSAAPAAFKQYEVLATFKTIARFDGYKDIPCRHLTSLCPDRCGHASRVAVFTVASYLDYHKGGKYGDEKQQTVYVDVAKPVYGQSPQVAETIAKLKPGDIVRLDWQHLYMHDGGSMYPVRPVNSIAPAKLPEGIVLPPPPLPENPAQVPMPL
;
A
#
# COMPACT_ATOMS: atom_id res chain seq x y z
N MET A 1 -57.76 -24.13 -49.96
CA MET A 1 -56.68 -24.54 -50.88
C MET A 1 -56.43 -23.39 -51.84
N MET A 2 -55.50 -22.49 -51.50
CA MET A 2 -55.08 -21.38 -52.36
C MET A 2 -53.65 -20.95 -51.98
N ALA A 3 -52.92 -20.56 -53.03
CA ALA A 3 -51.69 -19.78 -53.06
C ALA A 3 -50.42 -20.49 -52.56
N GLY A 4 -49.29 -20.46 -53.27
CA GLY A 4 -48.90 -19.60 -54.37
C GLY A 4 -47.40 -19.36 -54.23
N ILE A 5 -46.68 -19.67 -55.31
CA ILE A 5 -45.23 -19.55 -55.51
C ILE A 5 -44.70 -18.15 -55.14
N LEU A 6 -43.55 -18.08 -54.46
CA LEU A 6 -42.50 -17.10 -54.77
C LEU A 6 -41.14 -17.59 -54.22
N LEU A 7 -40.25 -18.02 -55.12
CA LEU A 7 -38.81 -18.08 -54.87
C LEU A 7 -38.27 -16.64 -54.86
N ALA A 8 -37.62 -16.24 -53.77
CA ALA A 8 -36.75 -15.07 -53.75
C ALA A 8 -35.35 -15.51 -53.34
N ALA A 9 -34.45 -15.57 -54.32
CA ALA A 9 -33.01 -15.61 -54.11
C ALA A 9 -32.55 -14.24 -53.59
N CYS A 10 -31.80 -14.24 -52.50
CA CYS A 10 -30.98 -13.08 -52.10
C CYS A 10 -29.63 -13.60 -51.63
N THR A 11 -28.70 -13.70 -52.57
CA THR A 11 -27.27 -13.78 -52.31
C THR A 11 -26.77 -12.40 -51.91
N VAL A 12 -26.20 -12.28 -50.71
CA VAL A 12 -25.37 -11.13 -50.34
C VAL A 12 -24.07 -11.66 -49.76
N SER A 13 -23.07 -11.81 -50.63
CA SER A 13 -21.67 -11.85 -50.22
C SER A 13 -21.16 -10.42 -50.24
N ALA A 14 -20.79 -9.89 -49.07
CA ALA A 14 -19.90 -8.75 -48.95
C ALA A 14 -19.04 -8.92 -47.68
N LEU A 15 -17.86 -9.46 -47.93
CA LEU A 15 -16.68 -9.45 -47.09
C LEU A 15 -16.19 -7.99 -46.97
N SER A 16 -15.94 -7.48 -45.76
CA SER A 16 -14.73 -6.69 -45.40
C SER A 16 -14.82 -5.97 -44.05
N ALA A 17 -13.66 -5.95 -43.38
CA ALA A 17 -13.19 -5.00 -42.38
C ALA A 17 -13.82 -5.08 -40.98
N GLN A 18 -13.31 -6.02 -40.16
CA GLN A 18 -13.11 -5.73 -38.74
C GLN A 18 -11.65 -5.37 -38.53
N THR A 19 -11.48 -4.07 -38.34
CA THR A 19 -10.26 -3.38 -37.92
C THR A 19 -9.66 -4.03 -36.67
N GLU A 20 -8.39 -4.40 -36.77
CA GLU A 20 -7.49 -4.63 -35.64
C GLU A 20 -7.59 -3.47 -34.65
N GLN A 21 -8.28 -3.69 -33.54
CA GLN A 21 -8.02 -2.91 -32.34
C GLN A 21 -6.93 -3.63 -31.56
N ASN A 22 -5.70 -3.24 -31.88
CA ASN A 22 -4.51 -3.45 -31.08
C ASN A 22 -4.78 -3.00 -29.64
N ALA A 23 -5.19 -3.95 -28.79
CA ALA A 23 -5.16 -3.78 -27.36
C ALA A 23 -3.70 -3.77 -26.93
N VAL A 24 -3.20 -2.58 -26.62
CA VAL A 24 -1.92 -2.36 -25.97
C VAL A 24 -1.82 -3.29 -24.77
N PRO A 25 -0.82 -4.19 -24.67
CA PRO A 25 -0.66 -4.98 -23.48
C PRO A 25 -0.28 -4.00 -22.35
N ALA A 26 -1.20 -3.83 -21.41
CA ALA A 26 -0.90 -3.15 -20.16
C ALA A 26 0.20 -3.95 -19.45
N THR A 27 1.45 -3.51 -19.62
CA THR A 27 2.55 -3.90 -18.75
C THR A 27 2.30 -3.27 -17.37
N SER A 28 1.36 -3.84 -16.63
CA SER A 28 1.34 -3.72 -15.17
C SER A 28 2.47 -4.61 -14.67
N ALA A 29 3.65 -4.01 -14.48
CA ALA A 29 4.72 -4.68 -13.77
C ALA A 29 4.30 -4.83 -12.31
N ALA A 30 3.63 -5.94 -12.01
CA ALA A 30 3.53 -6.44 -10.64
C ALA A 30 4.96 -6.52 -10.06
N PRO A 31 5.18 -6.14 -8.80
CA PRO A 31 6.51 -6.25 -8.19
C PRO A 31 7.00 -7.69 -8.29
N ALA A 32 8.28 -7.85 -8.62
CA ALA A 32 8.92 -9.16 -8.77
C ALA A 32 8.63 -10.03 -7.54
N ALA A 33 8.13 -11.24 -7.78
CA ALA A 33 7.84 -12.19 -6.72
C ALA A 33 9.15 -12.63 -6.06
N PHE A 34 9.34 -12.24 -4.80
CA PHE A 34 10.48 -12.68 -3.99
C PHE A 34 10.40 -14.18 -3.74
N LYS A 35 11.54 -14.87 -3.85
CA LYS A 35 11.58 -16.33 -3.80
C LYS A 35 11.50 -16.86 -2.36
N GLN A 36 12.03 -16.13 -1.37
CA GLN A 36 12.10 -16.55 0.04
C GLN A 36 12.09 -15.34 0.98
N TYR A 37 11.43 -15.47 2.13
CA TYR A 37 11.47 -14.48 3.22
C TYR A 37 11.38 -15.17 4.58
N GLU A 38 11.96 -14.54 5.61
CA GLU A 38 11.83 -14.92 7.01
C GLU A 38 11.00 -13.89 7.78
N VAL A 39 10.09 -14.34 8.64
CA VAL A 39 9.34 -13.46 9.54
C VAL A 39 10.14 -13.31 10.83
N LEU A 40 10.78 -12.15 11.02
CA LEU A 40 11.60 -11.87 12.21
C LEU A 40 10.75 -11.44 13.42
N ALA A 41 9.73 -10.62 13.17
CA ALA A 41 8.81 -10.16 14.20
C ALA A 41 7.41 -9.88 13.65
N THR A 42 6.39 -10.06 14.49
CA THR A 42 5.00 -9.71 14.21
C THR A 42 4.47 -8.78 15.28
N PHE A 43 3.63 -7.84 14.86
CA PHE A 43 3.12 -6.78 15.72
C PHE A 43 1.63 -6.60 15.48
N LYS A 44 0.83 -6.61 16.55
CA LYS A 44 -0.56 -6.16 16.54
C LYS A 44 -0.72 -5.07 17.57
N THR A 45 -1.17 -3.90 17.14
CA THR A 45 -1.16 -2.70 17.98
C THR A 45 -2.47 -1.95 17.91
N ILE A 46 -2.75 -1.17 18.96
CA ILE A 46 -3.63 -0.02 18.86
C ILE A 46 -2.73 1.20 18.69
N ALA A 47 -2.96 1.97 17.64
CA ALA A 47 -2.17 3.14 17.31
C ALA A 47 -3.07 4.29 16.88
N ARG A 48 -2.59 5.52 17.08
CA ARG A 48 -3.22 6.72 16.57
C ARG A 48 -2.55 7.13 15.27
N PHE A 49 -3.34 7.51 14.28
CA PHE A 49 -2.84 8.19 13.10
C PHE A 49 -2.48 9.65 13.42
N ASP A 50 -1.22 10.02 13.19
CA ASP A 50 -0.70 11.37 13.45
C ASP A 50 -0.70 12.27 12.21
N GLY A 51 -0.87 11.68 11.02
CA GLY A 51 -0.85 12.39 9.75
C GLY A 51 0.21 11.86 8.78
N TYR A 52 0.53 12.67 7.78
CA TYR A 52 1.53 12.34 6.76
C TYR A 52 2.82 13.12 6.98
N LYS A 53 3.93 12.50 6.61
CA LYS A 53 5.25 13.13 6.54
C LYS A 53 5.88 12.85 5.19
N ASP A 54 6.37 13.91 4.56
CA ASP A 54 7.18 13.79 3.35
C ASP A 54 8.64 13.58 3.77
N ILE A 55 9.26 12.49 3.28
CA ILE A 55 10.66 12.18 3.47
C ILE A 55 11.41 12.68 2.24
N PRO A 56 12.17 13.79 2.32
CA PRO A 56 12.87 14.31 1.16
C PRO A 56 14.06 13.43 0.78
N CYS A 57 14.42 13.46 -0.50
CA CYS A 57 15.68 12.89 -0.94
C CYS A 57 16.84 13.69 -0.34
N ARG A 58 17.88 12.99 0.15
CA ARG A 58 19.09 13.63 0.69
C ARG A 58 20.13 14.01 -0.37
N HIS A 59 19.87 13.74 -1.64
CA HIS A 59 20.75 14.07 -2.78
C HIS A 59 22.16 13.50 -2.67
N LEU A 60 22.31 12.30 -2.07
CA LEU A 60 23.61 11.68 -1.79
C LEU A 60 24.07 10.68 -2.87
N THR A 61 23.34 10.54 -3.98
CA THR A 61 23.71 9.61 -5.07
C THR A 61 23.65 10.32 -6.42
N SER A 62 24.41 9.83 -7.40
CA SER A 62 24.45 10.35 -8.77
C SER A 62 23.13 10.22 -9.54
N LEU A 63 22.17 9.45 -9.00
CA LEU A 63 20.84 9.27 -9.56
C LEU A 63 19.83 10.33 -9.08
N CYS A 64 20.19 11.18 -8.12
CA CYS A 64 19.33 12.25 -7.63
C CYS A 64 19.22 13.40 -8.66
N PRO A 65 18.11 14.16 -8.69
CA PRO A 65 16.91 14.02 -7.86
C PRO A 65 15.90 12.99 -8.41
N ASP A 66 15.71 12.91 -9.73
CA ASP A 66 14.50 12.32 -10.31
C ASP A 66 14.57 10.80 -10.55
N ARG A 67 15.75 10.18 -10.46
CA ARG A 67 15.95 8.76 -10.79
C ARG A 67 16.34 7.89 -9.60
N CYS A 68 16.47 8.48 -8.41
CA CYS A 68 16.93 7.75 -7.22
C CYS A 68 15.81 7.05 -6.46
N GLY A 69 14.55 7.51 -6.59
CA GLY A 69 13.42 6.94 -5.88
C GLY A 69 13.54 6.98 -4.35
N HIS A 70 14.37 7.86 -3.77
CA HIS A 70 14.55 7.94 -2.31
C HIS A 70 13.46 8.74 -1.60
N ALA A 71 12.97 9.82 -2.23
CA ALA A 71 11.90 10.62 -1.65
C ALA A 71 10.63 9.77 -1.51
N SER A 72 9.92 9.90 -0.39
CA SER A 72 8.67 9.16 -0.17
C SER A 72 7.68 9.95 0.67
N ARG A 73 6.43 9.51 0.70
CA ARG A 73 5.42 10.00 1.65
C ARG A 73 5.01 8.86 2.55
N VAL A 74 5.09 9.10 3.85
CA VAL A 74 4.76 8.10 4.87
C VAL A 74 3.60 8.57 5.73
N ALA A 75 2.73 7.65 6.09
CA ALA A 75 1.76 7.82 7.17
C ALA A 75 2.43 7.50 8.51
N VAL A 76 2.23 8.38 9.49
CA VAL A 76 2.85 8.29 10.81
C VAL A 76 1.80 7.84 11.82
N PHE A 77 2.17 6.86 12.64
CA PHE A 77 1.32 6.35 13.71
C PHE A 77 2.06 6.34 15.04
N THR A 78 1.43 6.84 16.09
CA THR A 78 1.90 6.67 17.47
C THR A 78 1.23 5.45 18.09
N VAL A 79 2.03 4.48 18.55
CA VAL A 79 1.54 3.25 19.18
C VAL A 79 1.06 3.55 20.60
N ALA A 80 -0.21 3.29 20.86
CA ALA A 80 -0.83 3.42 22.17
C ALA A 80 -0.60 2.17 23.02
N SER A 81 -0.79 0.99 22.41
CA SER A 81 -0.60 -0.29 23.10
C SER A 81 -0.30 -1.42 22.12
N TYR A 82 0.34 -2.46 22.65
CA TYR A 82 0.54 -3.72 21.95
C TYR A 82 -0.54 -4.71 22.38
N LEU A 83 -1.30 -5.21 21.40
CA LEU A 83 -2.23 -6.33 21.60
C LEU A 83 -1.49 -7.66 21.55
N ASP A 84 -0.53 -7.77 20.65
CA ASP A 84 0.28 -8.96 20.44
C ASP A 84 1.64 -8.56 19.88
N TYR A 85 2.68 -9.28 20.27
CA TYR A 85 4.03 -9.07 19.80
C TYR A 85 4.82 -10.37 19.94
N HIS A 86 5.36 -10.85 18.83
CA HIS A 86 6.20 -12.03 18.80
C HIS A 86 7.48 -11.74 18.04
N LYS A 87 8.63 -12.04 18.66
CA LYS A 87 9.95 -11.97 18.04
C LYS A 87 10.56 -13.36 18.06
N GLY A 88 10.74 -13.94 16.88
CA GLY A 88 11.08 -15.35 16.72
C GLY A 88 12.55 -15.70 17.00
N GLY A 89 13.43 -14.70 17.06
CA GLY A 89 14.86 -14.93 17.26
C GLY A 89 15.61 -13.69 17.75
N LYS A 90 16.94 -13.69 17.58
CA LYS A 90 17.80 -12.56 17.97
C LYS A 90 17.50 -11.30 17.14
N TYR A 91 17.19 -11.49 15.85
CA TYR A 91 16.90 -10.44 14.89
C TYR A 91 15.41 -10.09 14.87
N GLY A 92 15.07 -8.93 14.33
CA GLY A 92 13.72 -8.38 14.36
C GLY A 92 13.63 -7.13 15.21
N ASP A 93 12.67 -6.26 14.85
CA ASP A 93 12.48 -4.98 15.52
C ASP A 93 11.92 -5.23 16.93
N GLU A 94 12.32 -4.38 17.86
CA GLU A 94 11.68 -4.33 19.18
C GLU A 94 10.36 -3.56 19.08
N LYS A 95 9.64 -3.46 20.20
CA LYS A 95 8.46 -2.59 20.29
C LYS A 95 8.88 -1.15 20.00
N GLN A 96 8.10 -0.49 19.14
CA GLN A 96 8.30 0.87 18.69
C GLN A 96 7.17 1.76 19.21
N GLN A 97 7.50 3.02 19.49
CA GLN A 97 6.48 4.03 19.84
C GLN A 97 5.88 4.69 18.60
N THR A 98 6.61 4.68 17.48
CA THR A 98 6.18 5.30 16.22
C THR A 98 6.37 4.32 15.07
N VAL A 99 5.36 4.20 14.22
CA VAL A 99 5.38 3.38 13.01
C VAL A 99 5.22 4.28 11.79
N TYR A 100 6.06 4.07 10.79
CA TYR A 100 6.01 4.76 9.50
C TYR A 100 5.55 3.79 8.43
N VAL A 101 4.50 4.13 7.72
CA VAL A 101 3.92 3.32 6.64
C VAL A 101 4.10 4.05 5.33
N ASP A 102 4.86 3.50 4.39
CA ASP A 102 4.99 4.10 3.06
C ASP A 102 3.67 3.96 2.29
N VAL A 103 3.16 5.10 1.82
CA VAL A 103 1.93 5.20 1.04
C VAL A 103 2.18 5.71 -0.38
N ALA A 104 3.41 6.14 -0.68
CA ALA A 104 3.79 6.62 -2.01
C ALA A 104 4.31 5.50 -2.91
N LYS A 105 4.88 4.44 -2.31
CA LYS A 105 5.50 3.34 -3.03
C LYS A 105 4.89 2.00 -2.65
N PRO A 106 4.85 1.04 -3.58
CA PRO A 106 4.46 -0.32 -3.24
C PRO A 106 5.49 -0.95 -2.30
N VAL A 107 5.00 -1.50 -1.19
CA VAL A 107 5.80 -2.29 -0.23
C VAL A 107 5.43 -3.75 -0.40
N TYR A 108 6.42 -4.64 -0.50
CA TYR A 108 6.17 -6.07 -0.63
C TYR A 108 5.40 -6.62 0.57
N GLY A 109 4.30 -7.34 0.32
CA GLY A 109 3.45 -7.92 1.36
C GLY A 109 2.47 -6.94 2.01
N GLN A 110 2.53 -5.65 1.66
CA GLN A 110 1.56 -4.66 2.13
C GLN A 110 0.27 -4.80 1.31
N SER A 111 -0.86 -4.89 2.02
CA SER A 111 -2.17 -4.98 1.38
C SER A 111 -2.47 -3.67 0.62
N PRO A 112 -2.96 -3.71 -0.64
CA PRO A 112 -3.35 -2.50 -1.37
C PRO A 112 -4.40 -1.65 -0.64
N GLN A 113 -5.29 -2.30 0.12
CA GLN A 113 -6.35 -1.67 0.90
C GLN A 113 -5.81 -0.84 2.07
N VAL A 114 -4.54 -1.02 2.46
CA VAL A 114 -3.91 -0.22 3.52
C VAL A 114 -3.86 1.24 3.10
N ALA A 115 -3.32 1.55 1.91
CA ALA A 115 -3.21 2.93 1.44
C ALA A 115 -4.60 3.60 1.32
N GLU A 116 -5.59 2.88 0.80
CA GLU A 116 -6.97 3.35 0.69
C GLU A 116 -7.63 3.63 2.05
N THR A 117 -7.36 2.79 3.05
CA THR A 117 -7.88 3.00 4.40
C THR A 117 -7.21 4.20 5.05
N ILE A 118 -5.88 4.31 4.95
CA ILE A 118 -5.12 5.43 5.51
C ILE A 118 -5.55 6.76 4.89
N ALA A 119 -5.84 6.80 3.59
CA ALA A 119 -6.34 8.00 2.90
C ALA A 119 -7.63 8.58 3.49
N LYS A 120 -8.43 7.77 4.19
CA LYS A 120 -9.70 8.16 4.81
C LYS A 120 -9.55 8.60 6.27
N LEU A 121 -8.37 8.38 6.87
CA LEU A 121 -8.12 8.71 8.27
C LEU A 121 -7.85 10.20 8.45
N LYS A 122 -8.25 10.71 9.61
CA LYS A 122 -7.91 12.05 10.09
C LYS A 122 -6.90 11.94 11.23
N PRO A 123 -5.94 12.88 11.35
CA PRO A 123 -5.06 12.93 12.51
C PRO A 123 -5.88 12.91 13.81
N GLY A 124 -5.58 11.98 14.70
CA GLY A 124 -6.39 11.69 15.89
C GLY A 124 -7.13 10.36 15.85
N ASP A 125 -7.41 9.81 14.66
CA ASP A 125 -8.14 8.55 14.53
C ASP A 125 -7.35 7.38 15.13
N ILE A 126 -8.06 6.51 15.84
CA ILE A 126 -7.50 5.32 16.48
C ILE A 126 -7.76 4.11 15.62
N VAL A 127 -6.70 3.35 15.36
CA VAL A 127 -6.72 2.16 14.52
C VAL A 127 -6.04 0.98 15.19
N ARG A 128 -6.52 -0.22 14.86
CA ARG A 128 -5.73 -1.44 15.00
C ARG A 128 -4.80 -1.52 13.81
N LEU A 129 -3.51 -1.68 14.07
CA LEU A 129 -2.48 -1.80 13.05
C LEU A 129 -1.70 -3.10 13.24
N ASP A 130 -1.72 -3.94 12.21
CA ASP A 130 -1.02 -5.21 12.17
C ASP A 130 0.08 -5.16 11.11
N TRP A 131 1.32 -5.42 11.51
CA TRP A 131 2.48 -5.37 10.63
C TRP A 131 3.53 -6.41 11.00
N GLN A 132 4.46 -6.63 10.09
CA GLN A 132 5.53 -7.61 10.23
C GLN A 132 6.89 -6.99 9.96
N HIS A 133 7.94 -7.55 10.55
CA HIS A 133 9.31 -7.34 10.11
C HIS A 133 9.76 -8.59 9.36
N LEU A 134 9.86 -8.45 8.03
CA LEU A 134 10.33 -9.49 7.13
C LEU A 134 11.80 -9.27 6.78
N TYR A 135 12.55 -10.36 6.68
CA TYR A 135 13.86 -10.35 6.06
C TYR A 135 13.75 -11.03 4.69
N MET A 136 13.98 -10.25 3.64
CA MET A 136 13.79 -10.68 2.26
C MET A 136 15.08 -11.23 1.68
N HIS A 137 14.97 -12.28 0.86
CA HIS A 137 16.07 -12.83 0.08
C HIS A 137 15.71 -12.81 -1.41
N ASP A 138 16.43 -12.01 -2.22
CA ASP A 138 16.17 -11.88 -3.66
C ASP A 138 17.17 -12.65 -4.54
N GLY A 139 18.08 -13.41 -3.91
CA GLY A 139 19.09 -14.23 -4.59
C GLY A 139 20.42 -13.53 -4.84
N GLY A 140 20.52 -12.22 -4.62
CA GLY A 140 21.78 -11.46 -4.66
C GLY A 140 21.95 -10.46 -3.51
N SER A 141 20.86 -10.13 -2.83
CA SER A 141 20.78 -9.19 -1.73
C SER A 141 19.83 -9.71 -0.65
N MET A 142 19.97 -9.12 0.53
CA MET A 142 19.08 -9.36 1.67
C MET A 142 18.79 -8.05 2.36
N TYR A 143 17.53 -7.80 2.68
CA TYR A 143 17.13 -6.53 3.28
C TYR A 143 15.82 -6.64 4.06
N PRO A 144 15.62 -5.77 5.07
CA PRO A 144 14.41 -5.75 5.86
C PRO A 144 13.26 -5.06 5.12
N VAL A 145 12.05 -5.63 5.24
CA VAL A 145 10.80 -5.02 4.76
C VAL A 145 9.78 -5.04 5.89
N ARG A 146 8.98 -3.97 6.01
CA ARG A 146 7.99 -3.81 7.09
C ARG A 146 6.59 -3.61 6.52
N PRO A 147 5.95 -4.64 5.96
CA PRO A 147 4.61 -4.48 5.42
C PRO A 147 3.59 -4.32 6.53
N VAL A 148 2.62 -3.45 6.29
CA VAL A 148 1.35 -3.45 7.03
C VAL A 148 0.41 -4.44 6.36
N ASN A 149 -0.02 -5.45 7.11
CA ASN A 149 -0.93 -6.47 6.62
C ASN A 149 -2.39 -6.07 6.78
N SER A 150 -2.72 -5.35 7.86
CA SER A 150 -4.10 -4.97 8.17
C SER A 150 -4.17 -3.63 8.91
N ILE A 151 -5.22 -2.87 8.62
CA ILE A 151 -5.58 -1.64 9.33
C ILE A 151 -7.11 -1.60 9.48
N ALA A 152 -7.58 -1.29 10.68
CA ALA A 152 -9.01 -1.19 10.97
C ALA A 152 -9.28 -0.15 12.06
N PRO A 153 -10.44 0.53 12.07
CA PRO A 153 -10.82 1.41 13.17
C PRO A 153 -10.81 0.67 14.52
N ALA A 154 -10.38 1.36 15.58
CA ALA A 154 -10.36 0.82 16.94
C ALA A 154 -10.72 1.87 17.98
N LYS A 155 -10.78 1.46 19.25
CA LYS A 155 -10.95 2.35 20.39
C LYS A 155 -9.65 2.43 21.17
N LEU A 156 -9.37 3.60 21.74
CA LEU A 156 -8.23 3.76 22.64
C LEU A 156 -8.46 2.93 23.91
N PRO A 157 -7.47 2.20 24.42
CA PRO A 157 -7.60 1.50 25.69
C PRO A 157 -7.81 2.50 26.84
N GLU A 158 -8.62 2.09 27.83
CA GLU A 158 -8.86 2.91 29.02
C GLU A 158 -7.55 3.20 29.78
N GLY A 159 -7.42 4.43 30.30
CA GLY A 159 -6.25 4.85 31.07
C GLY A 159 -5.00 5.22 30.25
N ILE A 160 -5.02 5.07 28.92
CA ILE A 160 -3.95 5.55 28.05
C ILE A 160 -4.23 6.99 27.60
N VAL A 161 -3.29 7.89 27.86
CA VAL A 161 -3.33 9.27 27.38
C VAL A 161 -2.21 9.44 26.36
N LEU A 162 -2.59 9.60 25.09
CA LEU A 162 -1.63 9.96 24.04
C LEU A 162 -1.45 11.48 24.01
N PRO A 163 -0.22 12.02 23.88
CA PRO A 163 -0.02 13.44 23.67
C PRO A 163 -0.73 13.86 22.39
N PRO A 164 -1.37 15.05 22.28
CA PRO A 164 -2.15 15.43 21.09
C PRO A 164 -1.36 15.18 19.79
N PRO A 165 -2.04 14.81 18.68
CA PRO A 165 -1.34 14.58 17.41
C PRO A 165 -0.52 15.83 17.07
N PRO A 166 0.71 15.65 16.56
CA PRO A 166 1.54 16.77 16.18
C PRO A 166 0.79 17.65 15.18
N LEU A 167 0.92 18.96 15.36
CA LEU A 167 0.36 19.91 14.40
C LEU A 167 0.98 19.63 13.03
N PRO A 168 0.21 19.74 11.93
CA PRO A 168 0.76 19.53 10.60
C PRO A 168 1.91 20.53 10.38
N GLU A 169 3.10 20.01 10.04
CA GLU A 169 4.27 20.85 9.74
C GLU A 169 4.02 21.76 8.52
N ASN A 170 3.07 21.38 7.65
CA ASN A 170 2.54 22.21 6.56
C ASN A 170 1.01 22.06 6.46
N PRO A 171 0.21 23.15 6.53
CA PRO A 171 -1.26 23.09 6.44
C PRO A 171 -1.80 22.49 5.13
N ALA A 172 -0.99 22.40 4.07
CA ALA A 172 -1.34 21.70 2.83
C ALA A 172 -1.27 20.15 2.93
N GLN A 173 -0.82 19.59 4.07
CA GLN A 173 -0.70 18.13 4.28
C GLN A 173 -1.98 17.48 4.83
N VAL A 174 -3.03 18.27 5.12
CA VAL A 174 -4.36 17.73 5.39
C VAL A 174 -4.90 17.16 4.08
N PRO A 175 -5.31 15.87 4.03
CA PRO A 175 -5.95 15.35 2.84
C PRO A 175 -7.21 16.17 2.56
N MET A 176 -7.17 16.93 1.47
CA MET A 176 -8.35 17.56 0.88
C MET A 176 -9.35 16.45 0.55
N PRO A 177 -10.60 16.51 1.04
CA PRO A 177 -11.63 15.63 0.51
C PRO A 177 -11.78 15.91 -1.00
N LEU A 178 -11.77 14.84 -1.79
CA LEU A 178 -12.03 14.87 -3.24
C LEU A 178 -13.41 15.45 -3.55
#